data_AF-A0A2H3C762-F1
#
_entry.id   AF-A0A2H3C762-F1
#
_cell.length_a   1.000
_cell.length_b   1.000
_cell.length_c   1.000
_cell.angle_alpha   90.00
_cell.angle_beta   90.00
_cell.angle_gamma   90.00
#
_symmetry.space_group_name_H-M   'P 1'
#
loop_
_entity.id
_entity.type
_entity.pdbx_description
1 polymer ?
#
loop_
_entity_poly.entity_id
_entity_poly.type
_entity_poly.pdbx_seq_one_letter_code
_entity_poly.pdbx_strand_id
1 'polypeptide(L)'
;MSLATPHRRLTSSASQENTRQGSLPQTGDDLYRPGARLNLKFQSHESSEYIDLAAMVVKRFEPFTSAVVLLVQQLSDSQPLILKLADRRLGYRASNHDDDDTVPWLSSIDDHLRLAVRDIQEGVKPNWFELIHYFENRPDTERSSFGRIGCGRSAPGLGKCRYIPRLYGVVRLCITSESIPLHPITDFVEGLVLEYIPGINMDKLNPGIDVSEEEAEKFSSAVLEGFRAVEAENCLLHGNIHTRNIVLREGSWSPVIIDFGLANIREPEYSDEEWRRVVRGGPDTRYIRRLLVNSEDGCWKRTVTPFDMSDWHYDKPLTFNKYVESMPDNFRRATFVCVLDTDWEGAREMVYQWRIKPGVQLRLIDIS
;
A
#
# COMPACT_ATOMS: atom_id res chain seq x y z
N MET A 1 -8.24 85.44 12.58
CA MET A 1 -9.66 85.24 12.24
C MET A 1 -9.74 84.73 10.81
N SER A 2 -9.98 83.43 10.64
CA SER A 2 -10.65 82.83 9.48
C SER A 2 -10.89 81.36 9.84
N LEU A 3 -12.15 80.96 9.97
CA LEU A 3 -12.57 79.66 10.50
C LEU A 3 -12.58 78.61 9.39
N ALA A 4 -11.89 77.50 9.64
CA ALA A 4 -11.80 76.34 8.77
C ALA A 4 -13.07 75.48 8.84
N THR A 5 -13.50 74.96 7.68
CA THR A 5 -14.62 74.03 7.52
C THR A 5 -14.08 72.62 7.22
N PRO A 6 -14.59 71.54 7.82
CA PRO A 6 -14.00 70.20 7.68
C PRO A 6 -14.55 69.40 6.49
N HIS A 7 -13.64 68.64 5.88
CA HIS A 7 -13.89 67.72 4.76
C HIS A 7 -14.77 66.51 5.15
N ARG A 8 -15.76 66.25 4.30
CA ARG A 8 -16.68 65.10 4.33
C ARG A 8 -15.98 63.87 3.75
N ARG A 9 -15.73 62.83 4.56
CA ARG A 9 -15.27 61.50 4.11
C ARG A 9 -16.44 60.75 3.46
N LEU A 10 -16.21 60.27 2.24
CA LEU A 10 -17.03 59.27 1.57
C LEU A 10 -16.66 57.88 2.10
N THR A 11 -17.63 57.17 2.67
CA THR A 11 -17.54 55.75 3.01
C THR A 11 -17.93 54.94 1.77
N SER A 12 -16.97 54.21 1.17
CA SER A 12 -17.29 53.22 0.13
C SER A 12 -17.76 51.93 0.78
N SER A 13 -18.97 51.53 0.45
CA SER A 13 -19.55 50.21 0.73
C SER A 13 -18.72 49.11 0.08
N ALA A 14 -18.07 48.28 0.90
CA ALA A 14 -17.51 47.01 0.46
C ALA A 14 -18.66 46.03 0.24
N SER A 15 -18.87 45.66 -1.02
CA SER A 15 -19.76 44.59 -1.44
C SER A 15 -19.22 43.26 -0.90
N GLN A 16 -20.06 42.56 -0.13
CA GLN A 16 -19.88 41.15 0.23
C GLN A 16 -19.80 40.31 -1.06
N GLU A 17 -18.61 39.79 -1.37
CA GLU A 17 -18.48 38.70 -2.32
C GLU A 17 -19.07 37.45 -1.69
N ASN A 18 -20.28 37.11 -2.12
CA ASN A 18 -20.91 35.82 -1.88
C ASN A 18 -20.00 34.73 -2.45
N THR A 19 -19.46 33.91 -1.56
CA THR A 19 -18.83 32.62 -1.85
C THR A 19 -19.84 31.72 -2.53
N ARG A 20 -19.92 31.77 -3.86
CA ARG A 20 -20.61 30.76 -4.66
C ARG A 20 -19.87 29.44 -4.42
N GLN A 21 -20.47 28.55 -3.63
CA GLN A 21 -20.19 27.12 -3.73
C GLN A 21 -20.44 26.72 -5.19
N GLY A 22 -19.35 26.58 -5.94
CA GLY A 22 -19.40 26.09 -7.31
C GLY A 22 -20.06 24.72 -7.31
N SER A 23 -20.94 24.49 -8.28
CA SER A 23 -21.45 23.17 -8.62
C SER A 23 -20.30 22.16 -8.62
N LEU A 24 -20.45 21.08 -7.85
CA LEU A 24 -19.48 19.99 -7.87
C LEU A 24 -19.24 19.54 -9.32
N PRO A 25 -17.99 19.21 -9.69
CA PRO A 25 -17.68 18.76 -11.04
C PRO A 25 -18.56 17.58 -11.45
N GLN A 26 -19.06 17.62 -12.69
CA GLN A 26 -20.04 16.67 -13.23
C GLN A 26 -19.46 15.27 -13.48
N THR A 27 -18.14 15.13 -13.44
CA THR A 27 -17.43 13.84 -13.56
C THR A 27 -16.38 13.72 -12.46
N GLY A 28 -16.13 12.50 -11.99
CA GLY A 28 -15.12 12.25 -10.95
C GLY A 28 -13.71 12.71 -11.37
N ASP A 29 -13.42 12.73 -12.67
CA ASP A 29 -12.10 13.09 -13.19
C ASP A 29 -11.73 14.55 -12.95
N ASP A 30 -12.70 15.46 -13.04
CA ASP A 30 -12.49 16.88 -12.77
C ASP A 30 -12.25 17.16 -11.27
N LEU A 31 -12.77 16.31 -10.38
CA LEU A 31 -12.63 16.49 -8.92
C LEU A 31 -11.17 16.36 -8.46
N TYR A 32 -10.40 15.51 -9.15
CA TYR A 32 -9.03 15.17 -8.76
C TYR A 32 -7.97 15.64 -9.74
N ARG A 33 -8.29 16.64 -10.56
CA ARG A 33 -7.32 17.25 -11.47
C ARG A 33 -6.24 18.02 -10.69
N PRO A 34 -4.98 18.05 -11.17
CA PRO A 34 -3.96 18.93 -10.60
C PRO A 34 -4.44 20.39 -10.46
N GLY A 35 -4.12 21.01 -9.33
CA GLY A 35 -4.58 22.33 -8.92
C GLY A 35 -5.97 22.35 -8.25
N ALA A 36 -6.72 21.25 -8.25
CA ALA A 36 -8.01 21.18 -7.54
C ALA A 36 -7.81 21.30 -6.02
N ARG A 37 -8.69 22.03 -5.37
CA ARG A 37 -8.74 22.12 -3.90
C ARG A 37 -9.72 21.09 -3.35
N LEU A 38 -9.25 20.25 -2.45
CA LEU A 38 -10.05 19.31 -1.69
C LEU A 38 -10.27 19.85 -0.28
N ASN A 39 -11.52 19.82 0.18
CA ASN A 39 -11.87 20.09 1.58
C ASN A 39 -12.31 18.76 2.19
N LEU A 40 -11.52 18.27 3.14
CA LEU A 40 -11.63 16.95 3.74
C LEU A 40 -11.93 17.10 5.22
N LYS A 41 -12.62 16.11 5.79
CA LYS A 41 -12.64 15.88 7.24
C LYS A 41 -11.54 14.87 7.55
N PHE A 42 -10.53 15.26 8.32
CA PHE A 42 -9.40 14.42 8.72
C PHE A 42 -9.51 14.00 10.17
N GLN A 43 -9.26 12.73 10.45
CA GLN A 43 -9.18 12.17 11.79
C GLN A 43 -7.79 11.54 11.95
N SER A 44 -6.97 12.09 12.84
CA SER A 44 -5.65 11.52 13.14
C SER A 44 -5.80 10.17 13.85
N HIS A 45 -4.78 9.33 13.75
CA HIS A 45 -4.79 8.04 14.46
C HIS A 45 -4.80 8.19 16.00
N GLU A 46 -4.42 9.36 16.52
CA GLU A 46 -4.39 9.69 17.95
C GLU A 46 -5.69 10.36 18.44
N SER A 47 -6.60 10.74 17.54
CA SER A 47 -7.82 11.48 17.87
C SER A 47 -9.07 10.73 17.42
N SER A 48 -10.13 10.85 18.22
CA SER A 48 -11.46 10.38 17.83
C SER A 48 -12.26 11.43 17.05
N GLU A 49 -11.80 12.68 17.01
CA GLU A 49 -12.50 13.79 16.37
C GLU A 49 -12.00 14.08 14.96
N TYR A 50 -12.91 14.51 14.10
CA TYR A 50 -12.59 14.99 12.75
C TYR A 50 -12.35 16.50 12.76
N ILE A 51 -11.23 16.92 12.17
CA ILE A 51 -10.89 18.31 11.90
C ILE A 51 -10.96 18.61 10.40
N ASP A 52 -11.07 19.88 10.05
CA ASP A 52 -11.00 20.30 8.64
C ASP A 52 -9.56 20.24 8.12
N LEU A 53 -9.38 19.57 6.99
CA LEU A 53 -8.13 19.49 6.25
C LEU A 53 -8.35 19.99 4.82
N ALA A 54 -7.71 21.09 4.46
CA ALA A 54 -7.71 21.59 3.09
C ALA A 54 -6.39 21.26 2.40
N ALA A 55 -6.48 20.66 1.21
CA ALA A 55 -5.31 20.24 0.43
C ALA A 55 -5.49 20.59 -1.04
N MET A 56 -4.38 20.82 -1.75
CA MET A 56 -4.36 21.02 -3.19
C MET A 56 -3.83 19.76 -3.87
N VAL A 57 -4.51 19.28 -4.91
CA VAL A 57 -4.03 18.16 -5.71
C VAL A 57 -2.83 18.61 -6.52
N VAL A 58 -1.69 17.96 -6.34
CA VAL A 58 -0.47 18.21 -7.13
C VAL A 58 -0.43 17.27 -8.32
N LYS A 59 -0.69 15.99 -8.09
CA LYS A 59 -0.65 14.94 -9.11
C LYS A 59 -1.66 13.85 -8.78
N ARG A 60 -2.34 13.35 -9.81
CA ARG A 60 -3.08 12.09 -9.76
C ARG A 60 -2.21 10.98 -10.32
N PHE A 61 -2.14 9.86 -9.63
CA PHE A 61 -1.47 8.65 -10.13
C PHE A 61 -2.46 7.82 -10.94
N GLU A 62 -1.98 7.12 -11.97
CA GLU A 62 -2.80 6.17 -12.71
C GLU A 62 -3.29 5.07 -11.76
N PRO A 63 -4.59 4.72 -11.80
CA PRO A 63 -5.14 3.72 -10.92
C PRO A 63 -4.51 2.36 -11.23
N PHE A 64 -3.82 1.80 -10.24
CA PHE A 64 -3.39 0.40 -10.22
C PHE A 64 -4.18 -0.43 -9.20
N THR A 65 -5.14 0.19 -8.51
CA THR A 65 -6.09 -0.40 -7.55
C THR A 65 -7.49 0.19 -7.77
N SER A 66 -8.47 -0.30 -7.00
CA SER A 66 -9.82 0.29 -6.93
C SER A 66 -9.86 1.69 -6.30
N ALA A 67 -8.74 2.20 -5.78
CA ALA A 67 -8.64 3.49 -5.12
C ALA A 67 -7.95 4.56 -5.98
N VAL A 68 -8.38 5.80 -5.80
CA VAL A 68 -7.73 6.99 -6.38
C VAL A 68 -6.56 7.38 -5.49
N VAL A 69 -5.36 7.42 -6.05
CA VAL A 69 -4.15 7.84 -5.34
C VAL A 69 -3.73 9.22 -5.83
N LEU A 70 -3.61 10.17 -4.90
CA LEU A 70 -3.26 11.56 -5.19
C LEU A 70 -2.02 11.96 -4.37
N LEU A 71 -1.09 12.65 -5.01
CA LEU A 71 -0.15 13.52 -4.31
C LEU A 71 -0.85 14.84 -4.06
N VAL A 72 -0.96 15.21 -2.80
CA VAL A 72 -1.57 16.47 -2.38
C VAL A 72 -0.58 17.30 -1.57
N GLN A 73 -0.76 18.61 -1.59
CA GLN A 73 -0.04 19.55 -0.74
C GLN A 73 -1.00 20.13 0.27
N GLN A 74 -0.69 19.97 1.56
CA GLN A 74 -1.48 20.54 2.63
C GLN A 74 -1.35 22.07 2.60
N LEU A 75 -2.48 22.79 2.67
CA LEU A 75 -2.46 24.26 2.50
C LEU A 75 -1.85 25.00 3.69
N SER A 76 -1.80 24.40 4.88
CA SER A 76 -1.29 25.06 6.09
C SER A 76 0.23 25.12 6.17
N ASP A 77 0.92 24.07 5.74
CA ASP A 77 2.37 23.90 5.92
C ASP A 77 3.10 23.47 4.65
N SER A 78 2.37 23.35 3.52
CA SER A 78 2.92 22.94 2.24
C SER A 78 3.54 21.53 2.25
N GLN A 79 3.22 20.69 3.25
CA GLN A 79 3.73 19.34 3.34
C GLN A 79 3.11 18.44 2.25
N PRO A 80 3.92 17.69 1.47
CA PRO A 80 3.40 16.72 0.51
C PRO A 80 2.91 15.46 1.24
N LEU A 81 1.74 14.98 0.82
CA LEU A 81 1.07 13.82 1.39
C LEU A 81 0.49 12.95 0.27
N ILE A 82 0.36 11.66 0.53
CA ILE A 82 -0.43 10.77 -0.32
C ILE A 82 -1.84 10.67 0.25
N LEU A 83 -2.82 10.94 -0.60
CA LEU A 83 -4.24 10.74 -0.33
C LEU A 83 -4.74 9.53 -1.14
N LYS A 84 -5.11 8.45 -0.47
CA LYS A 84 -5.69 7.26 -1.11
C LYS A 84 -7.19 7.23 -0.80
N LEU A 85 -8.03 7.47 -1.81
CA LEU A 85 -9.47 7.60 -1.69
C LEU A 85 -10.18 6.39 -2.31
N ALA A 86 -11.07 5.75 -1.57
CA ALA A 86 -11.92 4.66 -2.05
C ALA A 86 -13.12 5.21 -2.85
N ASP A 87 -12.83 5.99 -3.88
CA ASP A 87 -13.86 6.61 -4.73
C ASP A 87 -14.37 5.61 -5.75
N ARG A 88 -15.50 4.97 -5.43
CA ARG A 88 -16.18 4.01 -6.30
C ARG A 88 -16.52 4.53 -7.71
N ARG A 89 -16.52 5.85 -7.91
CA ARG A 89 -16.83 6.49 -9.19
C ARG A 89 -15.67 6.39 -10.17
N LEU A 90 -14.46 6.13 -9.67
CA LEU A 90 -13.22 6.12 -10.44
C LEU A 90 -12.40 4.84 -10.28
N GLY A 91 -12.86 3.90 -9.46
CA GLY A 91 -12.19 2.61 -9.29
C GLY A 91 -12.21 1.80 -10.57
N TYR A 92 -11.06 1.28 -10.99
CA TYR A 92 -10.95 0.29 -12.05
C TYR A 92 -11.56 -1.00 -11.52
N ARG A 93 -12.81 -1.29 -11.92
CA ARG A 93 -13.44 -2.58 -11.63
C ARG A 93 -12.98 -3.56 -12.69
N ALA A 94 -11.75 -4.04 -12.56
CA ALA A 94 -11.34 -5.20 -13.31
C ALA A 94 -12.23 -6.35 -12.83
N SER A 95 -13.31 -6.60 -13.57
CA SER A 95 -13.99 -7.89 -13.42
C SER A 95 -12.93 -8.94 -13.71
N ASN A 96 -12.92 -10.05 -12.97
CA ASN A 96 -11.95 -11.15 -13.18
C ASN A 96 -12.04 -11.81 -14.58
N HIS A 97 -12.86 -11.25 -15.48
CA HIS A 97 -12.93 -11.60 -16.88
C HIS A 97 -12.23 -10.49 -17.68
N ASP A 98 -11.12 -10.85 -18.31
CA ASP A 98 -10.23 -9.99 -19.11
C ASP A 98 -10.91 -9.26 -20.30
N ASP A 99 -12.23 -9.40 -20.48
CA ASP A 99 -12.99 -8.87 -21.62
C ASP A 99 -14.27 -8.08 -21.24
N ASP A 100 -14.63 -7.93 -19.97
CA ASP A 100 -15.93 -7.32 -19.63
C ASP A 100 -15.86 -5.81 -19.38
N ASP A 101 -16.59 -5.10 -20.23
CA ASP A 101 -16.91 -3.67 -20.20
C ASP A 101 -16.97 -3.11 -18.77
N THR A 102 -16.00 -2.26 -18.42
CA THR A 102 -16.12 -1.42 -17.23
C THR A 102 -17.32 -0.50 -17.42
N VAL A 103 -18.47 -0.87 -16.85
CA VAL A 103 -19.67 -0.03 -16.89
C VAL A 103 -19.30 1.32 -16.27
N PRO A 104 -19.34 2.43 -17.05
CA PRO A 104 -18.96 3.73 -16.53
C PRO A 104 -19.82 4.08 -15.32
N TRP A 105 -19.22 4.62 -14.26
CA TRP A 105 -19.99 5.08 -13.12
C TRP A 105 -20.76 6.35 -13.50
N LEU A 106 -22.06 6.20 -13.79
CA LEU A 106 -22.94 7.32 -14.16
C LEU A 106 -23.61 7.92 -12.91
N SER A 107 -23.99 9.20 -12.98
CA SER A 107 -24.72 9.88 -11.90
C SER A 107 -26.01 9.15 -11.52
N SER A 108 -26.68 8.53 -12.49
CA SER A 108 -27.88 7.71 -12.25
C SER A 108 -27.62 6.52 -11.32
N ILE A 109 -26.39 6.01 -11.25
CA ILE A 109 -26.02 4.94 -10.33
C ILE A 109 -25.98 5.46 -8.89
N ASP A 110 -25.46 6.68 -8.66
CA ASP A 110 -25.51 7.31 -7.34
C ASP A 110 -26.96 7.61 -6.93
N ASP A 111 -27.81 8.06 -7.85
CA ASP A 111 -29.24 8.29 -7.57
C ASP A 111 -29.96 6.99 -7.17
N HIS A 112 -29.72 5.89 -7.91
CA HIS A 112 -30.25 4.58 -7.56
C HIS A 112 -29.73 4.08 -6.21
N LEU A 113 -28.45 4.29 -5.91
CA LEU A 113 -27.87 3.91 -4.62
C LEU A 113 -28.51 4.71 -3.47
N ARG A 114 -28.70 6.02 -3.64
CA ARG A 114 -29.39 6.86 -2.65
C ARG A 114 -30.84 6.42 -2.43
N LEU A 115 -31.57 6.12 -3.51
CA LEU A 115 -32.94 5.60 -3.42
C LEU A 115 -32.97 4.28 -2.66
N ALA A 116 -32.07 3.35 -2.99
CA ALA A 116 -31.97 2.07 -2.30
C ALA A 116 -31.68 2.23 -0.80
N VAL A 117 -30.79 3.16 -0.43
CA VAL A 117 -30.51 3.48 0.98
C VAL A 117 -31.77 4.00 1.70
N ARG A 118 -32.57 4.86 1.05
CA ARG A 118 -33.84 5.35 1.61
C ARG A 118 -34.85 4.22 1.80
N ASP A 119 -35.05 3.39 0.77
CA ASP A 119 -35.95 2.22 0.84
C ASP A 119 -35.60 1.31 2.03
N ILE A 120 -34.31 1.10 2.29
CA ILE A 120 -33.83 0.30 3.42
C ILE A 120 -34.12 1.01 4.76
N GLN A 121 -33.81 2.30 4.87
CA GLN A 121 -34.09 3.08 6.10
C GLN A 121 -35.59 3.16 6.43
N GLU A 122 -36.44 3.15 5.41
CA GLU A 122 -37.90 3.15 5.53
C GLU A 122 -38.49 1.75 5.73
N GLY A 123 -37.68 0.69 5.66
CA GLY A 123 -38.12 -0.70 5.82
C GLY A 123 -38.88 -1.26 4.60
N VAL A 124 -38.83 -0.57 3.45
CA VAL A 124 -39.39 -1.05 2.17
C VAL A 124 -38.57 -2.24 1.64
N LYS A 125 -37.26 -2.26 1.88
CA LYS A 125 -36.35 -3.36 1.51
C LYS A 125 -35.59 -3.89 2.73
N PRO A 126 -35.43 -5.22 2.86
CA PRO A 126 -34.91 -5.84 4.08
C PRO A 126 -33.40 -5.69 4.27
N ASN A 127 -32.60 -5.72 3.20
CA ASN A 127 -31.16 -5.54 3.28
C ASN A 127 -30.54 -5.09 1.94
N TRP A 128 -29.27 -4.66 2.00
CA TRP A 128 -28.51 -4.18 0.86
C TRP A 128 -27.92 -5.30 -0.02
N PHE A 129 -27.68 -6.49 0.54
CA PHE A 129 -27.06 -7.62 -0.15
C PHE A 129 -27.95 -8.18 -1.27
N GLU A 130 -29.27 -8.07 -1.12
CA GLU A 130 -30.23 -8.46 -2.16
C GLU A 130 -30.24 -7.50 -3.37
N LEU A 131 -29.81 -6.24 -3.18
CA LEU A 131 -29.79 -5.22 -4.23
C LEU A 131 -28.46 -5.16 -4.99
N ILE A 132 -27.37 -5.44 -4.28
CA ILE A 132 -26.00 -5.33 -4.79
C ILE A 132 -25.43 -6.74 -4.83
N HIS A 133 -25.71 -7.49 -5.92
CA HIS A 133 -25.04 -8.75 -6.27
C HIS A 133 -23.53 -8.57 -6.55
N TYR A 134 -22.90 -7.57 -5.94
CA TYR A 134 -21.53 -7.12 -6.18
C TYR A 134 -20.64 -7.65 -5.06
N PHE A 135 -20.14 -8.87 -5.23
CA PHE A 135 -19.24 -9.56 -4.31
C PHE A 135 -17.94 -8.79 -4.00
N GLU A 136 -17.63 -7.74 -4.76
CA GLU A 136 -16.38 -6.98 -4.70
C GLU A 136 -16.35 -5.87 -3.63
N ASN A 137 -17.50 -5.48 -3.05
CA ASN A 137 -17.56 -4.44 -2.02
C ASN A 137 -17.47 -5.01 -0.59
N ARG A 138 -16.51 -5.90 -0.32
CA ARG A 138 -16.12 -6.13 1.09
C ARG A 138 -15.56 -4.80 1.64
N PRO A 139 -15.87 -4.42 2.89
CA PRO A 139 -15.32 -3.19 3.47
C PRO A 139 -13.80 -3.18 3.29
N ASP A 140 -13.27 -2.08 2.73
CA ASP A 140 -11.88 -1.95 2.30
C ASP A 140 -10.94 -2.61 3.30
N THR A 141 -10.39 -3.76 2.90
CA THR A 141 -9.51 -4.56 3.75
C THR A 141 -8.31 -3.70 4.16
N GLU A 142 -7.85 -2.83 3.26
CA GLU A 142 -6.80 -1.85 3.49
C GLU A 142 -7.11 -0.82 4.58
N ARG A 143 -8.34 -0.32 4.68
CA ARG A 143 -8.69 0.59 5.79
C ARG A 143 -8.66 -0.16 7.12
N SER A 144 -9.11 -1.41 7.12
CA SER A 144 -8.94 -2.28 8.28
C SER A 144 -7.46 -2.52 8.55
N SER A 145 -6.62 -2.65 7.52
CA SER A 145 -5.16 -2.85 7.63
C SER A 145 -4.51 -1.65 8.27
N PHE A 146 -4.67 -0.46 7.69
CA PHE A 146 -4.07 0.76 8.19
C PHE A 146 -4.70 1.23 9.51
N GLY A 147 -6.02 1.07 9.69
CA GLY A 147 -6.68 1.33 10.96
C GLY A 147 -6.14 0.43 12.07
N ARG A 148 -5.94 -0.86 11.80
CA ARG A 148 -5.32 -1.77 12.78
C ARG A 148 -3.84 -1.44 13.00
N ILE A 149 -3.07 -1.20 11.94
CA ILE A 149 -1.64 -0.82 11.99
C ILE A 149 -1.45 0.50 12.77
N GLY A 150 -2.33 1.49 12.58
CA GLY A 150 -2.19 2.85 13.11
C GLY A 150 -2.93 3.16 14.43
N CYS A 151 -4.05 2.50 14.77
CA CYS A 151 -4.84 2.83 15.96
C CYS A 151 -4.27 2.31 17.29
N GLY A 152 -2.96 2.08 17.40
CA GLY A 152 -2.31 1.77 18.68
C GLY A 152 -2.77 0.47 19.37
N ARG A 153 -3.58 -0.36 18.70
CA ARG A 153 -3.87 -1.74 19.12
C ARG A 153 -2.88 -2.74 18.51
N SER A 154 -2.03 -2.30 17.58
CA SER A 154 -0.86 -3.04 17.11
C SER A 154 0.11 -3.31 18.25
N ALA A 155 0.83 -4.42 18.13
CA ALA A 155 2.08 -4.63 18.84
C ALA A 155 2.94 -3.34 18.79
N PRO A 156 3.66 -2.96 19.86
CA PRO A 156 4.41 -1.70 19.99
C PRO A 156 5.49 -1.35 18.91
N GLY A 157 5.56 -2.04 17.76
CA GLY A 157 6.63 -1.95 16.76
C GLY A 157 6.26 -1.32 15.41
N LEU A 158 5.09 -1.65 14.85
CA LEU A 158 4.71 -1.29 13.46
C LEU A 158 4.79 0.20 13.11
N GLY A 159 4.41 1.11 14.01
CA GLY A 159 4.52 2.56 13.77
C GLY A 159 5.96 3.08 13.62
N LYS A 160 6.95 2.24 13.91
CA LYS A 160 8.39 2.50 13.74
C LYS A 160 9.01 1.70 12.60
N CYS A 161 8.23 0.87 11.89
CA CYS A 161 8.75 0.10 10.77
C CYS A 161 9.10 1.06 9.62
N ARG A 162 10.40 1.31 9.43
CA ARG A 162 10.93 2.22 8.38
C ARG A 162 10.58 1.79 6.95
N TYR A 163 10.11 0.56 6.79
CA TYR A 163 9.76 -0.06 5.51
C TYR A 163 8.30 0.13 5.12
N ILE A 164 7.45 0.74 5.95
CA ILE A 164 6.04 1.04 5.63
C ILE A 164 5.85 2.56 5.71
N PRO A 165 5.09 3.19 4.77
CA PRO A 165 4.75 4.60 4.86
C PRO A 165 4.04 4.92 6.17
N ARG A 166 4.38 6.06 6.78
CA ARG A 166 3.63 6.51 7.96
C ARG A 166 2.17 6.79 7.60
N LEU A 167 1.24 6.24 8.36
CA LEU A 167 -0.17 6.63 8.34
C LEU A 167 -0.39 7.82 9.26
N TYR A 168 -0.87 8.93 8.72
CA TYR A 168 -1.23 10.09 9.53
C TYR A 168 -2.65 9.98 10.10
N GLY A 169 -3.57 9.41 9.33
CA GLY A 169 -4.96 9.22 9.74
C GLY A 169 -5.88 8.86 8.58
N VAL A 170 -7.17 8.98 8.83
CA VAL A 170 -8.23 8.73 7.84
C VAL A 170 -8.90 10.04 7.44
N VAL A 171 -9.46 10.07 6.23
CA VAL A 171 -10.22 11.21 5.72
C VAL A 171 -11.61 10.82 5.25
N ARG A 172 -12.49 11.82 5.24
CA ARG A 172 -13.77 11.79 4.53
C ARG A 172 -13.84 13.00 3.60
N LEU A 173 -14.07 12.74 2.33
CA LEU A 173 -14.38 13.74 1.32
C LEU A 173 -15.89 13.76 1.12
N CYS A 174 -16.54 14.89 1.39
CA CYS A 174 -17.97 15.04 1.09
C CYS A 174 -18.18 15.11 -0.41
N ILE A 175 -18.98 14.20 -0.96
CA ILE A 175 -19.29 14.12 -2.40
C ILE A 175 -20.73 14.55 -2.73
N THR A 176 -21.55 14.77 -1.71
CA THR A 176 -22.89 15.32 -1.84
C THR A 176 -22.90 16.82 -1.57
N SER A 177 -23.84 17.53 -2.20
CA SER A 177 -24.19 18.92 -1.84
C SER A 177 -25.39 18.98 -0.88
N GLU A 178 -26.00 17.85 -0.53
CA GLU A 178 -27.12 17.81 0.41
C GLU A 178 -26.68 18.24 1.82
N SER A 179 -27.51 19.04 2.49
CA SER A 179 -27.21 19.58 3.82
C SER A 179 -27.29 18.53 4.94
N ILE A 180 -28.03 17.45 4.71
CA ILE A 180 -28.21 16.36 5.65
C ILE A 180 -27.64 15.09 5.01
N PRO A 181 -26.55 14.53 5.55
CA PRO A 181 -26.04 13.24 5.09
C PRO A 181 -27.11 12.15 5.28
N LEU A 182 -27.37 11.40 4.23
CA LEU A 182 -28.29 10.26 4.21
C LEU A 182 -27.62 9.01 4.81
N HIS A 183 -26.43 8.68 4.33
CA HIS A 183 -25.65 7.52 4.75
C HIS A 183 -24.18 7.67 4.33
N PRO A 184 -23.21 7.21 5.15
CA PRO A 184 -21.79 7.37 4.82
C PRO A 184 -21.39 6.88 3.44
N ILE A 185 -21.97 5.75 3.01
CA ILE A 185 -21.72 5.18 1.68
C ILE A 185 -22.10 6.15 0.56
N THR A 186 -23.15 6.95 0.69
CA THR A 186 -23.65 7.83 -0.38
C THR A 186 -23.09 9.23 -0.34
N ASP A 187 -22.65 9.69 0.83
CA ASP A 187 -22.33 11.10 1.07
C ASP A 187 -20.82 11.37 1.20
N PHE A 188 -20.04 10.34 1.55
CA PHE A 188 -18.61 10.48 1.74
C PHE A 188 -17.81 9.47 0.92
N VAL A 189 -16.67 9.92 0.43
CA VAL A 189 -15.56 9.06 0.00
C VAL A 189 -14.59 8.97 1.16
N GLU A 190 -14.36 7.76 1.64
CA GLU A 190 -13.39 7.50 2.69
C GLU A 190 -11.99 7.31 2.11
N GLY A 191 -10.97 7.59 2.92
CA GLY A 191 -9.60 7.41 2.47
C GLY A 191 -8.57 7.50 3.58
N LEU A 192 -7.31 7.37 3.16
CA LEU A 192 -6.13 7.35 4.01
C LEU A 192 -5.20 8.51 3.66
N VAL A 193 -4.56 9.07 4.68
CA VAL A 193 -3.49 10.06 4.53
C VAL A 193 -2.17 9.42 4.93
N LEU A 194 -1.27 9.30 3.96
CA LEU A 194 -0.01 8.58 4.08
C LEU A 194 1.19 9.51 3.82
N GLU A 195 2.36 9.13 4.34
CA GLU A 195 3.66 9.70 3.99
C GLU A 195 3.86 9.67 2.47
N TYR A 196 4.20 10.81 1.89
CA TYR A 196 4.73 10.83 0.54
C TYR A 196 6.19 10.39 0.58
N ILE A 197 6.51 9.36 -0.20
CA ILE A 197 7.85 8.81 -0.33
C ILE A 197 8.46 9.35 -1.63
N PRO A 198 9.31 10.40 -1.60
CA PRO A 198 10.05 10.78 -2.79
C PRO A 198 10.99 9.64 -3.16
N GLY A 199 10.93 9.19 -4.40
CA GLY A 199 11.65 8.01 -4.84
C GLY A 199 11.18 7.48 -6.17
N ILE A 200 11.72 6.32 -6.53
CA ILE A 200 11.38 5.59 -7.76
C ILE A 200 10.90 4.19 -7.40
N ASN A 201 9.85 3.73 -8.07
CA ASN A 201 9.41 2.34 -7.93
C ASN A 201 10.48 1.42 -8.51
N MET A 202 10.72 0.30 -7.83
CA MET A 202 11.78 -0.63 -8.18
C MET A 202 11.58 -1.22 -9.59
N ASP A 203 10.34 -1.42 -10.05
CA ASP A 203 10.02 -1.89 -11.41
C ASP A 203 10.44 -0.94 -12.54
N LYS A 204 10.81 0.31 -12.23
CA LYS A 204 11.27 1.30 -13.21
C LYS A 204 12.78 1.34 -13.41
N LEU A 205 13.50 0.45 -12.75
CA LEU A 205 14.96 0.37 -12.80
C LEU A 205 15.39 -0.97 -13.40
N ASN A 206 16.40 -0.94 -14.26
CA ASN A 206 17.01 -2.11 -14.85
C ASN A 206 18.38 -2.36 -14.20
N PRO A 207 18.57 -3.46 -13.44
CA PRO A 207 19.87 -3.85 -12.92
C PRO A 207 20.92 -3.99 -14.03
N GLY A 208 22.09 -3.38 -13.82
CA GLY A 208 23.19 -3.33 -14.79
C GLY A 208 23.09 -2.20 -15.83
N ILE A 209 21.95 -1.51 -15.94
CA ILE A 209 21.75 -0.36 -16.83
C ILE A 209 21.53 0.91 -16.01
N ASP A 210 20.43 0.97 -15.24
CA ASP A 210 20.05 2.15 -14.46
C ASP A 210 20.77 2.17 -13.11
N VAL A 211 21.12 0.99 -12.58
CA VAL A 211 21.82 0.81 -11.31
C VAL A 211 22.92 -0.25 -11.49
N SER A 212 24.03 -0.13 -10.78
CA SER A 212 25.06 -1.17 -10.85
C SER A 212 24.55 -2.48 -10.24
N GLU A 213 25.16 -3.60 -10.63
CA GLU A 213 24.78 -4.92 -10.10
C GLU A 213 25.04 -5.02 -8.59
N GLU A 214 26.07 -4.34 -8.08
CA GLU A 214 26.35 -4.27 -6.65
C GLU A 214 25.25 -3.49 -5.90
N GLU A 215 24.75 -2.39 -6.47
CA GLU A 215 23.62 -1.64 -5.91
C GLU A 215 22.33 -2.44 -5.95
N ALA A 216 22.05 -3.13 -7.07
CA ALA A 216 20.90 -4.01 -7.18
C ALA A 216 20.88 -5.09 -6.09
N GLU A 217 22.03 -5.73 -5.82
CA GLU A 217 22.18 -6.71 -4.74
C GLU A 217 21.97 -6.10 -3.34
N LYS A 218 22.45 -4.87 -3.13
CA LYS A 218 22.21 -4.12 -1.87
C LYS A 218 20.72 -3.81 -1.70
N PHE A 219 20.06 -3.35 -2.76
CA PHE A 219 18.63 -3.02 -2.73
C PHE A 219 17.77 -4.27 -2.51
N SER A 220 18.04 -5.36 -3.22
CA SER A 220 17.34 -6.63 -3.05
C SER A 220 17.52 -7.21 -1.63
N SER A 221 18.72 -7.06 -1.06
CA SER A 221 18.98 -7.44 0.34
C SER A 221 18.19 -6.59 1.33
N ALA A 222 18.14 -5.26 1.14
CA ALA A 222 17.37 -4.36 1.98
C ALA A 222 15.85 -4.59 1.87
N VAL A 223 15.35 -4.93 0.67
CA VAL A 223 13.95 -5.31 0.46
C VAL A 223 13.61 -6.58 1.24
N LEU A 224 14.46 -7.60 1.16
CA LEU A 224 14.28 -8.83 1.92
C LEU A 224 14.31 -8.59 3.43
N GLU A 225 15.19 -7.71 3.91
CA GLU A 225 15.19 -7.28 5.32
C GLU A 225 13.87 -6.58 5.68
N GLY A 226 13.35 -5.74 4.79
CA GLY A 226 12.07 -5.07 4.97
C GLY A 226 10.90 -6.03 5.13
N PHE A 227 10.77 -7.01 4.24
CA PHE A 227 9.72 -8.03 4.35
C PHE A 227 9.86 -8.89 5.61
N ARG A 228 11.09 -9.26 6.00
CA ARG A 228 11.33 -9.94 7.29
C ARG A 228 10.89 -9.09 8.48
N ALA A 229 11.17 -7.79 8.45
CA ALA A 229 10.76 -6.88 9.52
C ALA A 229 9.23 -6.77 9.60
N VAL A 230 8.54 -6.68 8.47
CA VAL A 230 7.06 -6.68 8.42
C VAL A 230 6.49 -8.01 8.94
N GLU A 231 7.04 -9.14 8.50
CA GLU A 231 6.62 -10.47 8.95
C GLU A 231 6.85 -10.68 10.45
N ALA A 232 7.96 -10.15 10.99
CA ALA A 232 8.30 -10.24 12.41
C ALA A 232 7.30 -9.51 13.33
N GLU A 233 6.56 -8.54 12.81
CA GLU A 233 5.45 -7.90 13.56
C GLU A 233 4.29 -8.87 13.79
N ASN A 234 4.28 -10.04 13.14
CA ASN A 234 3.40 -11.18 13.40
C ASN A 234 1.90 -10.83 13.41
N CYS A 235 1.51 -9.87 12.59
CA CYS A 235 0.13 -9.40 12.48
C CYS A 235 -0.27 -8.93 11.07
N LEU A 236 0.65 -8.94 10.10
CA LEU A 236 0.44 -8.44 8.76
C LEU A 236 1.11 -9.32 7.72
N LEU A 237 0.36 -9.67 6.68
CA LEU A 237 0.87 -10.14 5.40
C LEU A 237 0.39 -9.14 4.35
N HIS A 238 1.26 -8.71 3.47
CA HIS A 238 0.99 -7.75 2.41
C HIS A 238 0.07 -8.31 1.32
N GLY A 239 0.24 -9.58 0.90
CA GLY A 239 -0.66 -10.26 -0.03
C GLY A 239 -0.66 -9.76 -1.49
N ASN A 240 0.18 -8.78 -1.84
CA ASN A 240 0.31 -8.22 -3.20
C ASN A 240 1.78 -7.86 -3.50
N ILE A 241 2.63 -8.88 -3.52
CA ILE A 241 4.08 -8.71 -3.62
C ILE A 241 4.50 -8.53 -5.07
N HIS A 242 5.03 -7.35 -5.38
CA HIS A 242 5.64 -7.04 -6.67
C HIS A 242 6.59 -5.83 -6.57
N THR A 243 7.57 -5.72 -7.47
CA THR A 243 8.56 -4.63 -7.50
C THR A 243 7.92 -3.25 -7.65
N ARG A 244 6.78 -3.15 -8.35
CA ARG A 244 6.03 -1.88 -8.44
C ARG A 244 5.42 -1.41 -7.10
N ASN A 245 5.36 -2.27 -6.08
CA ASN A 245 4.92 -1.92 -4.71
C ASN A 245 6.11 -1.65 -3.77
N ILE A 246 7.29 -1.42 -4.34
CA ILE A 246 8.49 -1.08 -3.59
C ILE A 246 9.02 0.23 -4.14
N VAL A 247 9.04 1.27 -3.30
CA VAL A 247 9.64 2.57 -3.63
C VAL A 247 11.01 2.65 -2.98
N LEU A 248 12.04 2.94 -3.77
CA LEU A 248 13.36 3.25 -3.25
C LEU A 248 13.42 4.76 -2.97
N ARG A 249 13.62 5.14 -1.70
CA ARG A 249 13.70 6.55 -1.29
C ARG A 249 14.80 7.28 -2.05
N GLU A 250 14.50 8.49 -2.51
CA GLU A 250 15.48 9.36 -3.14
C GLU A 250 16.65 9.65 -2.19
N GLY A 251 17.87 9.57 -2.69
CA GLY A 251 19.10 9.80 -1.94
C GLY A 251 19.58 8.60 -1.10
N SER A 252 18.72 8.00 -0.27
CA SER A 252 19.12 6.87 0.59
C SER A 252 18.98 5.49 -0.06
N TRP A 253 18.15 5.38 -1.09
CA TRP A 253 17.76 4.12 -1.73
C TRP A 253 17.18 3.08 -0.76
N SER A 254 16.73 3.51 0.42
CA SER A 254 16.09 2.62 1.38
C SER A 254 14.70 2.23 0.87
N PRO A 255 14.35 0.94 0.84
CA PRO A 255 13.07 0.50 0.30
C PRO A 255 11.92 0.84 1.25
N VAL A 256 10.78 1.18 0.66
CA VAL A 256 9.49 1.35 1.33
C VAL A 256 8.45 0.54 0.57
N ILE A 257 7.82 -0.39 1.28
CA ILE A 257 6.78 -1.28 0.80
C ILE A 257 5.45 -0.54 0.88
N ILE A 258 4.74 -0.43 -0.24
CA ILE A 258 3.51 0.35 -0.39
C ILE A 258 2.34 -0.54 -0.85
N ASP A 259 1.12 0.00 -0.76
CA ASP A 259 -0.11 -0.63 -1.25
C ASP A 259 -0.50 -1.94 -0.56
N PHE A 260 -1.01 -1.81 0.67
CA PHE A 260 -1.54 -2.91 1.47
C PHE A 260 -3.01 -3.22 1.16
N GLY A 261 -3.43 -2.95 -0.09
CA GLY A 261 -4.78 -3.17 -0.61
C GLY A 261 -5.33 -4.58 -0.35
N LEU A 262 -4.46 -5.58 -0.52
CA LEU A 262 -4.77 -7.02 -0.39
C LEU A 262 -4.14 -7.63 0.87
N ALA A 263 -3.77 -6.81 1.85
CA ALA A 263 -3.10 -7.29 3.03
C ALA A 263 -4.02 -8.13 3.92
N ASN A 264 -3.51 -9.25 4.41
CA ASN A 264 -4.16 -10.04 5.45
C ASN A 264 -3.67 -9.55 6.82
N ILE A 265 -4.59 -9.21 7.69
CA ILE A 265 -4.29 -8.73 9.04
C ILE A 265 -4.72 -9.79 10.01
N ARG A 266 -3.89 -10.05 11.01
CA ARG A 266 -4.25 -10.93 12.11
C ARG A 266 -5.45 -10.37 12.87
N GLU A 267 -6.47 -11.21 13.06
CA GLU A 267 -7.59 -10.88 13.94
C GLU A 267 -7.15 -10.98 15.41
N PRO A 268 -7.60 -10.07 16.29
CA PRO A 268 -7.27 -10.13 17.72
C PRO A 268 -7.57 -11.49 18.38
N GLU A 269 -8.56 -12.20 17.85
CA GLU A 269 -9.04 -13.50 18.31
C GLU A 269 -8.11 -14.65 17.90
N TYR A 270 -7.27 -14.46 16.88
CA TYR A 270 -6.34 -15.50 16.43
C TYR A 270 -5.19 -15.69 17.43
N SER A 271 -5.07 -16.91 17.93
CA SER A 271 -3.89 -17.37 18.66
C SER A 271 -2.64 -17.36 17.77
N ASP A 272 -1.45 -17.40 18.40
CA ASP A 272 -0.19 -17.44 17.64
C ASP A 272 -0.10 -18.67 16.74
N GLU A 273 -0.73 -19.78 17.13
CA GLU A 273 -0.74 -21.01 16.33
C GLU A 273 -1.72 -20.91 15.15
N GLU A 274 -2.90 -20.30 15.34
CA GLU A 274 -3.85 -20.05 14.25
C GLU A 274 -3.27 -19.07 13.23
N TRP A 275 -2.70 -17.96 13.70
CA TRP A 275 -2.04 -17.02 12.83
C TRP A 275 -0.82 -17.64 12.15
N ARG A 276 0.00 -18.43 12.87
CA ARG A 276 1.07 -19.21 12.22
C ARG A 276 0.54 -20.15 11.15
N ARG A 277 -0.67 -20.70 11.25
CA ARG A 277 -1.26 -21.52 10.18
C ARG A 277 -1.69 -20.69 8.97
N VAL A 278 -2.15 -19.46 9.18
CA VAL A 278 -2.44 -18.50 8.09
C VAL A 278 -1.14 -18.05 7.41
N VAL A 279 -0.10 -17.76 8.20
CA VAL A 279 1.21 -17.31 7.73
C VAL A 279 2.09 -18.45 7.25
N ARG A 280 1.76 -19.71 7.55
CA ARG A 280 2.68 -20.86 7.50
C ARG A 280 3.49 -20.86 6.20
N GLY A 281 4.77 -20.53 6.36
CA GLY A 281 5.76 -20.42 5.29
C GLY A 281 6.12 -19.00 4.84
N GLY A 282 5.60 -17.91 5.43
CA GLY A 282 6.01 -16.54 5.07
C GLY A 282 5.84 -16.24 3.58
N PRO A 283 4.60 -16.34 3.05
CA PRO A 283 4.36 -16.24 1.60
C PRO A 283 5.05 -15.01 1.02
N ASP A 284 4.94 -13.86 1.67
CA ASP A 284 5.51 -12.62 1.15
C ASP A 284 7.04 -12.64 1.03
N THR A 285 7.74 -13.05 2.09
CA THR A 285 9.22 -13.15 2.09
C THR A 285 9.71 -14.18 1.06
N ARG A 286 8.97 -15.27 0.86
CA ARG A 286 9.27 -16.26 -0.19
C ARG A 286 9.01 -15.70 -1.59
N TYR A 287 7.84 -15.10 -1.80
CA TYR A 287 7.44 -14.52 -3.09
C TYR A 287 8.40 -13.42 -3.51
N ILE A 288 8.74 -12.50 -2.61
CA ILE A 288 9.68 -11.42 -2.96
C ILE A 288 11.07 -11.98 -3.25
N ARG A 289 11.53 -13.01 -2.53
CA ARG A 289 12.82 -13.65 -2.85
C ARG A 289 12.82 -14.22 -4.25
N ARG A 290 11.77 -14.96 -4.65
CA ARG A 290 11.66 -15.51 -6.00
C ARG A 290 11.64 -14.39 -7.04
N LEU A 291 10.86 -13.34 -6.80
CA LEU A 291 10.75 -12.17 -7.67
C LEU A 291 12.12 -11.50 -7.88
N LEU A 292 12.91 -11.35 -6.81
CA LEU A 292 14.23 -10.70 -6.88
C LEU A 292 15.30 -11.55 -7.58
N VAL A 293 15.08 -12.86 -7.74
CA VAL A 293 16.01 -13.75 -8.45
C VAL A 293 15.55 -13.99 -9.90
N ASN A 294 14.28 -13.77 -10.22
CA ASN A 294 13.75 -13.98 -11.55
C ASN A 294 14.49 -13.10 -12.58
N SER A 295 15.01 -13.72 -13.63
CA SER A 295 15.77 -13.03 -14.68
C SER A 295 14.89 -12.27 -15.67
N GLU A 296 13.60 -12.65 -15.78
CA GLU A 296 12.64 -11.99 -16.67
C GLU A 296 12.36 -10.54 -16.25
N ASP A 297 12.45 -10.23 -14.95
CA ASP A 297 12.22 -8.90 -14.37
C ASP A 297 13.52 -8.11 -14.12
N GLY A 298 14.64 -8.57 -14.71
CA GLY A 298 15.99 -8.11 -14.43
C GLY A 298 16.55 -8.79 -13.17
N CYS A 299 17.74 -9.37 -13.26
CA CYS A 299 18.37 -10.06 -12.13
C CYS A 299 18.73 -9.09 -10.99
N TRP A 300 17.78 -8.81 -10.09
CA TRP A 300 17.95 -7.95 -8.91
C TRP A 300 18.88 -8.56 -7.87
N LYS A 301 19.03 -9.88 -7.88
CA LYS A 301 19.89 -10.63 -6.99
C LYS A 301 20.72 -11.63 -7.77
N ARG A 302 22.05 -11.45 -7.73
CA ARG A 302 23.03 -12.34 -8.35
C ARG A 302 23.49 -13.44 -7.41
N THR A 303 23.48 -13.21 -6.11
CA THR A 303 23.81 -14.25 -5.13
C THR A 303 22.63 -15.21 -4.99
N VAL A 304 22.43 -16.01 -6.03
CA VAL A 304 21.74 -17.29 -5.91
C VAL A 304 22.68 -18.17 -5.09
N THR A 305 22.14 -18.86 -4.09
CA THR A 305 22.78 -20.09 -3.60
C THR A 305 23.16 -20.95 -4.83
N PRO A 306 24.23 -21.76 -4.77
CA PRO A 306 24.96 -22.30 -5.94
C PRO A 306 24.15 -23.17 -6.94
N PHE A 307 22.86 -23.34 -6.72
CA PHE A 307 21.97 -24.08 -7.61
C PHE A 307 21.05 -23.12 -8.35
N ASP A 308 20.94 -23.34 -9.66
CA ASP A 308 19.92 -22.75 -10.50
C ASP A 308 18.53 -23.08 -9.92
N MET A 309 17.64 -22.08 -9.81
CA MET A 309 16.28 -22.30 -9.27
C MET A 309 15.42 -23.18 -10.19
N SER A 310 15.80 -23.36 -11.45
CA SER A 310 15.16 -24.33 -12.34
C SER A 310 15.60 -25.78 -12.08
N ASP A 311 16.58 -26.01 -11.19
CA ASP A 311 16.98 -27.35 -10.80
C ASP A 311 15.94 -27.92 -9.81
N TRP A 312 15.29 -29.03 -10.20
CA TRP A 312 14.34 -29.81 -9.40
C TRP A 312 14.85 -30.21 -8.01
N HIS A 313 16.15 -30.05 -7.75
CA HIS A 313 16.76 -30.19 -6.42
C HIS A 313 16.26 -29.13 -5.42
N TYR A 314 15.78 -27.97 -5.90
CA TYR A 314 15.24 -26.90 -5.05
C TYR A 314 13.89 -27.24 -4.39
N ASP A 315 13.11 -28.14 -5.00
CA ASP A 315 11.91 -28.70 -4.36
C ASP A 315 12.24 -29.55 -3.13
N LYS A 316 13.52 -29.91 -2.93
CA LYS A 316 14.00 -30.78 -1.85
C LYS A 316 15.30 -30.24 -1.23
N PRO A 317 15.27 -29.20 -0.39
CA PRO A 317 16.46 -28.69 0.32
C PRO A 317 17.19 -29.74 1.17
N LEU A 318 16.51 -30.83 1.55
CA LEU A 318 17.14 -32.01 2.14
C LEU A 318 18.20 -32.63 1.22
N THR A 319 18.06 -32.53 -0.10
CA THR A 319 19.04 -33.02 -1.08
C THR A 319 20.30 -32.16 -1.07
N PHE A 320 20.17 -30.83 -1.03
CA PHE A 320 21.35 -29.95 -0.91
C PHE A 320 22.06 -30.14 0.43
N ASN A 321 21.31 -30.26 1.53
CA ASN A 321 21.90 -30.60 2.82
C ASN A 321 22.64 -31.94 2.78
N LYS A 322 22.04 -32.98 2.20
CA LYS A 322 22.70 -34.29 2.02
C LYS A 322 23.97 -34.19 1.17
N TYR A 323 23.95 -33.39 0.11
CA TYR A 323 25.13 -33.11 -0.71
C TYR A 323 26.23 -32.45 0.13
N VAL A 324 25.92 -31.36 0.83
CA VAL A 324 26.92 -30.69 1.70
C VAL A 324 27.39 -31.63 2.79
N GLU A 325 26.52 -32.45 3.36
CA GLU A 325 26.87 -33.45 4.38
C GLU A 325 27.71 -34.60 3.84
N SER A 326 27.64 -34.88 2.53
CA SER A 326 28.49 -35.87 1.86
C SER A 326 29.90 -35.34 1.56
N MET A 327 30.12 -34.02 1.64
CA MET A 327 31.43 -33.43 1.38
C MET A 327 32.43 -33.67 2.51
N PRO A 328 33.75 -33.73 2.18
CA PRO A 328 34.80 -33.83 3.19
C PRO A 328 34.69 -32.74 4.26
N ASP A 329 34.89 -33.10 5.52
CA ASP A 329 34.54 -32.25 6.67
C ASP A 329 35.36 -30.94 6.74
N ASN A 330 36.58 -30.96 6.20
CA ASN A 330 37.43 -29.78 6.04
C ASN A 330 36.89 -28.84 4.96
N PHE A 331 36.49 -29.38 3.80
CA PHE A 331 35.87 -28.62 2.72
C PHE A 331 34.53 -28.05 3.17
N ARG A 332 33.68 -28.88 3.80
CA ARG A 332 32.39 -28.47 4.34
C ARG A 332 32.52 -27.27 5.28
N ARG A 333 33.43 -27.34 6.25
CA ARG A 333 33.66 -26.25 7.22
C ARG A 333 34.34 -25.03 6.62
N ALA A 334 35.14 -25.17 5.57
CA ALA A 334 35.77 -24.05 4.89
C ALA A 334 34.78 -23.29 3.99
N THR A 335 33.88 -24.02 3.34
CA THR A 335 33.02 -23.51 2.26
C THR A 335 31.61 -23.15 2.73
N PHE A 336 31.06 -23.88 3.70
CA PHE A 336 29.65 -23.76 4.09
C PHE A 336 29.47 -23.36 5.55
N VAL A 337 28.33 -22.75 5.85
CA VAL A 337 27.82 -22.44 7.18
C VAL A 337 26.45 -23.10 7.33
N CYS A 338 26.26 -23.83 8.43
CA CYS A 338 24.96 -24.37 8.77
C CYS A 338 24.17 -23.28 9.51
N VAL A 339 23.03 -22.87 8.93
CA VAL A 339 22.13 -21.87 9.51
C VAL A 339 20.79 -22.53 9.78
N LEU A 340 20.17 -22.18 10.91
CA LEU A 340 18.80 -22.58 11.14
C LEU A 340 17.91 -21.75 10.21
N ASP A 341 17.24 -22.39 9.26
CA ASP A 341 16.52 -21.72 8.19
C ASP A 341 15.05 -22.14 8.15
N THR A 342 14.19 -21.15 7.95
CA THR A 342 12.75 -21.30 7.78
C THR A 342 12.31 -21.09 6.34
N ASP A 343 13.22 -20.67 5.47
CA ASP A 343 12.85 -19.98 4.23
C ASP A 343 12.69 -20.92 3.01
N TRP A 344 12.40 -22.22 3.20
CA TRP A 344 12.24 -23.19 2.11
C TRP A 344 10.81 -23.64 1.84
N GLU A 345 10.52 -24.00 0.59
CA GLU A 345 9.16 -24.11 0.05
C GLU A 345 8.25 -25.16 0.71
N GLY A 346 8.82 -26.10 1.46
CA GLY A 346 8.09 -27.10 2.25
C GLY A 346 8.46 -27.13 3.73
N ALA A 347 9.11 -26.08 4.26
CA ALA A 347 9.53 -25.97 5.66
C ALA A 347 8.32 -25.93 6.59
N ARG A 348 7.79 -27.10 6.94
CA ARG A 348 6.79 -27.23 8.00
C ARG A 348 7.41 -26.97 9.38
N GLU A 349 8.75 -27.04 9.48
CA GLU A 349 9.56 -26.88 10.69
C GLU A 349 10.86 -26.14 10.37
N MET A 350 11.51 -25.54 11.39
CA MET A 350 12.86 -24.98 11.26
C MET A 350 13.83 -26.10 10.90
N VAL A 351 14.52 -26.01 9.77
CA VAL A 351 15.49 -27.02 9.35
C VAL A 351 16.85 -26.36 9.26
N TYR A 352 17.87 -27.01 9.82
CA TYR A 352 19.25 -26.62 9.59
C TYR A 352 19.53 -26.73 8.08
N GLN A 353 19.92 -25.62 7.45
CA GLN A 353 20.33 -25.57 6.06
C GLN A 353 21.78 -25.15 5.95
N TRP A 354 22.51 -25.86 5.11
CA TRP A 354 23.84 -25.44 4.72
C TRP A 354 23.72 -24.28 3.72
N ARG A 355 24.57 -23.26 3.85
CA ARG A 355 24.72 -22.15 2.90
C ARG A 355 26.19 -21.95 2.61
N ILE A 356 26.56 -21.43 1.43
CA ILE A 356 27.95 -21.04 1.18
C ILE A 356 28.32 -19.86 2.10
N LYS A 357 29.53 -19.87 2.64
CA LYS A 357 30.09 -18.73 3.37
C LYS A 357 30.29 -17.52 2.45
N PRO A 358 30.00 -16.29 2.92
CA PRO A 358 30.26 -15.09 2.15
C PRO A 358 31.71 -15.03 1.63
N GLY A 359 31.88 -14.66 0.36
CA GLY A 359 33.20 -14.53 -0.28
C GLY A 359 33.79 -15.85 -0.81
N VAL A 360 33.15 -17.00 -0.59
CA VAL A 360 33.57 -18.27 -1.19
C VAL A 360 32.92 -18.41 -2.56
N GLN A 361 33.75 -18.47 -3.61
CA GLN A 361 33.30 -18.79 -4.96
C GLN A 361 33.41 -20.30 -5.19
N LEU A 362 32.29 -20.97 -5.45
CA LEU A 362 32.28 -22.35 -5.93
C LEU A 362 32.28 -22.36 -7.45
N ARG A 363 33.09 -23.23 -8.07
CA ARG A 363 32.98 -23.50 -9.50
C ARG A 363 31.94 -24.59 -9.68
N LEU A 364 31.06 -24.42 -10.67
CA LEU A 364 29.99 -25.39 -11.00
C LEU A 364 30.51 -26.82 -11.26
N ILE A 365 31.79 -26.97 -11.65
CA ILE A 365 32.45 -28.27 -11.89
C ILE A 365 32.65 -29.07 -10.59
N ASP A 366 32.68 -28.40 -9.44
CA ASP A 366 32.89 -29.06 -8.14
C ASP A 366 31.59 -29.66 -7.56
N ILE A 367 30.47 -29.54 -8.27
CA ILE A 367 29.10 -29.82 -7.77
C ILE A 367 28.38 -30.93 -8.56
N SER A 368 28.96 -31.41 -9.66
CA SER A 368 28.38 -32.46 -10.53
C SER A 368 28.71 -33.88 -10.10
#